data_AF-A0A1H8LJY8-F1
#
_entry.id   AF-A0A1H8LJY8-F1
#
_cell.length_a   1.000
_cell.length_b   1.000
_cell.length_c   1.000
_cell.angle_alpha   90.00
_cell.angle_beta   90.00
_cell.angle_gamma   90.00
#
_symmetry.space_group_name_H-M   'P 1'
#
loop_
_entity.id
_entity.type
_entity.pdbx_description
1 polymer ?
#
loop_
_entity_poly.entity_id
_entity_poly.type
_entity_poly.pdbx_seq_one_letter_code
_entity_poly.pdbx_strand_id
1 'polypeptide(L)'
;MSAATKARALALAVLALGLAACTPKGTLDRSQVEMVRVDGRRYEVRIAPAEVEGEYRLLIVRATIVVNPDPQLEAERNWNVVQPFMQRTCKGPFVVLENNLADKVNLFIRFRCGA
;
A
#
# COMPACT_ATOMS: atom_id res chain seq x y z
N MET A 1 41.51 10.85 -0.64
CA MET A 1 40.45 11.11 0.37
C MET A 1 40.88 10.53 1.70
N SER A 2 40.91 11.35 2.77
CA SER A 2 41.33 10.93 4.10
C SER A 2 40.29 10.00 4.76
N ALA A 3 40.72 9.16 5.71
CA ALA A 3 39.85 8.24 6.44
C ALA A 3 38.69 8.96 7.16
N ALA A 4 38.95 10.17 7.67
CA ALA A 4 37.93 11.03 8.29
C ALA A 4 36.85 11.49 7.28
N THR A 5 37.24 11.76 6.02
CA THR A 5 36.30 12.12 4.95
C THR A 5 35.41 10.92 4.57
N LYS A 6 35.98 9.71 4.55
CA LYS A 6 35.23 8.48 4.26
C LYS A 6 34.24 8.13 5.38
N ALA A 7 34.65 8.26 6.64
CA ALA A 7 33.79 8.02 7.80
C ALA A 7 32.60 9.00 7.86
N ARG A 8 32.84 10.29 7.60
CA ARG A 8 31.76 11.29 7.52
C ARG A 8 30.80 11.02 6.36
N ALA A 9 31.31 10.65 5.19
CA ALA A 9 30.47 10.30 4.04
C ALA A 9 29.60 9.06 4.31
N LEU A 10 30.15 8.05 4.99
CA LEU A 10 29.42 6.85 5.37
C LEU A 10 28.31 7.15 6.39
N ALA A 11 28.61 7.97 7.41
CA ALA A 11 27.62 8.37 8.40
C ALA A 11 26.47 9.16 7.77
N LEU A 12 26.78 10.08 6.85
CA LEU A 12 25.78 10.84 6.09
C LEU A 12 24.92 9.92 5.20
N ALA A 13 25.53 8.92 4.56
CA ALA A 13 24.79 7.94 3.76
C ALA A 13 23.83 7.09 4.61
N VAL A 14 24.26 6.65 5.80
CA VAL A 14 23.40 5.89 6.73
C VAL A 14 22.26 6.75 7.27
N LEU A 15 22.51 8.02 7.58
CA LEU A 15 21.47 8.97 8.01
C LEU A 15 20.43 9.21 6.90
N ALA A 16 20.87 9.38 5.65
CA ALA A 16 19.97 9.54 4.51
C ALA A 16 19.12 8.29 4.26
N LEU A 17 19.70 7.09 4.41
CA LEU A 17 18.97 5.82 4.31
C LEU A 17 17.97 5.63 5.46
N GLY A 18 18.32 6.05 6.68
CA GLY A 18 17.42 6.01 7.83
C GLY A 18 16.20 6.90 7.65
N LEU A 19 16.38 8.12 7.13
CA LEU A 19 15.27 9.04 6.85
C LEU A 19 14.32 8.50 5.76
N ALA A 20 14.86 7.86 4.72
CA ALA A 20 14.05 7.22 3.68
C ALA A 20 13.29 5.98 4.17
N ALA A 21 13.74 5.31 5.23
CA ALA A 21 13.05 4.16 5.82
C ALA A 21 11.86 4.57 6.70
N CYS A 22 11.84 5.80 7.22
CA CYS A 22 10.77 6.30 8.08
C CYS A 22 9.57 6.87 7.31
N THR A 23 9.63 6.98 5.98
CA THR A 23 8.49 7.45 5.19
C THR A 23 7.45 6.34 5.02
N PRO A 24 6.17 6.58 5.36
CA PRO A 24 5.09 5.63 5.08
C PRO A 24 5.03 5.31 3.58
N LYS A 25 4.91 4.03 3.21
CA LYS A 25 4.87 3.55 1.81
C LYS A 25 3.53 3.85 1.10
N GLY A 26 2.92 4.98 1.40
CA GLY A 26 1.58 5.36 0.99
C GLY A 26 0.73 5.68 2.21
N THR A 27 0.04 6.81 2.16
CA THR A 27 -0.97 7.19 3.15
C THR A 27 -2.30 7.36 2.43
N LEU A 28 -3.37 6.96 3.12
CA LEU A 28 -4.73 7.24 2.70
C LEU A 28 -5.36 8.10 3.79
N ASP A 29 -5.64 9.36 3.49
CA ASP A 29 -6.16 10.29 4.49
C ASP A 29 -7.50 9.80 5.06
N ARG A 30 -7.63 9.91 6.38
CA ARG A 30 -8.80 9.48 7.17
C ARG A 30 -9.10 7.97 7.04
N SER A 31 -8.10 7.15 6.74
CA SER A 31 -8.27 5.71 6.62
C SER A 31 -8.31 4.99 7.96
N GLN A 32 -9.19 3.99 8.07
CA GLN A 32 -9.03 2.91 9.03
C GLN A 32 -7.96 1.95 8.54
N VAL A 33 -7.11 1.46 9.46
CA VAL A 33 -5.97 0.60 9.14
C VAL A 33 -6.17 -0.77 9.79
N GLU A 34 -6.07 -1.83 8.99
CA GLU A 34 -6.13 -3.23 9.43
C GLU A 34 -4.87 -3.97 8.99
N MET A 35 -4.16 -4.58 9.93
CA MET A 35 -3.01 -5.43 9.63
C MET A 35 -3.50 -6.87 9.41
N VAL A 36 -3.24 -7.43 8.23
CA VAL A 36 -3.67 -8.80 7.90
C VAL A 36 -2.52 -9.65 7.39
N ARG A 37 -2.73 -10.97 7.43
CA ARG A 37 -1.79 -11.95 6.89
C ARG A 37 -2.51 -12.83 5.89
N VAL A 38 -2.03 -12.85 4.64
CA VAL A 38 -2.57 -13.65 3.54
C VAL A 38 -1.42 -14.39 2.89
N ASP A 39 -1.53 -15.71 2.78
CA ASP A 39 -0.48 -16.60 2.25
C ASP A 39 0.90 -16.37 2.88
N GLY A 40 0.93 -16.21 4.20
CA GLY A 40 2.14 -15.94 4.98
C GLY A 40 2.69 -14.52 4.87
N ARG A 41 2.18 -13.70 3.95
CA ARG A 41 2.60 -12.30 3.71
C ARG A 41 1.78 -11.34 4.57
N ARG A 42 2.42 -10.30 5.09
CA ARG A 42 1.79 -9.27 5.91
C ARG A 42 1.42 -8.07 5.05
N TYR A 43 0.17 -7.63 5.18
CA TYR A 43 -0.38 -6.46 4.52
C TYR A 43 -0.93 -5.49 5.55
N GLU A 44 -0.86 -4.23 5.20
CA GLU A 44 -1.59 -3.16 5.85
C GLU A 44 -2.70 -2.73 4.88
N VAL A 45 -3.95 -2.94 5.28
CA VAL A 45 -5.11 -2.56 4.48
C VAL A 45 -5.68 -1.28 5.05
N ARG A 46 -5.81 -0.27 4.18
CA ARG A 46 -6.33 1.05 4.52
C ARG A 46 -7.61 1.28 3.75
N ILE A 47 -8.68 1.66 4.44
CA ILE A 47 -9.97 1.98 3.80
C ILE A 47 -10.44 3.33 4.30
N ALA A 48 -10.85 4.20 3.39
CA ALA A 48 -11.41 5.51 3.69
C ALA A 48 -12.58 5.81 2.75
N PRO A 49 -13.58 6.59 3.19
CA PRO A 49 -14.53 7.20 2.26
C PRO A 49 -13.81 8.05 1.20
N ALA A 50 -14.38 8.10 0.00
CA ALA A 50 -14.04 9.08 -1.03
C ALA A 50 -14.85 10.37 -0.83
N GLU A 51 -14.76 11.30 -1.78
CA GLU A 51 -15.52 12.55 -1.74
C GLU A 51 -17.00 12.36 -2.11
N VAL A 52 -17.30 11.34 -2.92
CA VAL A 52 -18.64 11.00 -3.38
C VAL A 52 -19.28 10.03 -2.40
N GLU A 53 -20.55 10.27 -2.05
CA GLU A 53 -21.31 9.37 -1.18
C GLU A 53 -21.40 7.96 -1.77
N GLY A 54 -21.18 6.96 -0.92
CA GLY A 54 -21.16 5.55 -1.34
C GLY A 54 -19.87 5.11 -2.03
N GLU A 55 -18.91 6.00 -2.25
CA GLU A 55 -17.58 5.66 -2.77
C GLU A 55 -16.52 5.56 -1.67
N TYR A 56 -15.60 4.63 -1.90
CA TYR A 56 -14.53 4.30 -0.97
C TYR A 56 -13.21 4.17 -1.73
N ARG A 57 -12.15 4.52 -1.02
CA ARG A 57 -10.76 4.32 -1.43
C ARG A 57 -10.17 3.23 -0.56
N LEU A 58 -9.45 2.31 -1.18
CA LEU A 58 -8.73 1.23 -0.53
C LEU A 58 -7.29 1.27 -1.00
N LEU A 59 -6.35 1.22 -0.06
CA LEU A 59 -4.93 1.07 -0.33
C LEU A 59 -4.43 -0.15 0.44
N ILE A 60 -3.78 -1.10 -0.24
CA ILE A 60 -2.99 -2.12 0.46
C ILE A 60 -1.52 -1.82 0.31
N VAL A 61 -0.84 -1.82 1.46
CA VAL A 61 0.59 -1.66 1.55
C VAL A 61 1.20 -2.97 2.00
N ARG A 62 2.15 -3.49 1.22
CA ARG A 62 2.91 -4.67 1.62
C ARG A 62 3.91 -4.29 2.72
N ALA A 63 3.86 -5.00 3.84
CA ALA A 63 4.74 -4.76 4.99
C ALA A 63 6.15 -5.38 4.84
N THR A 64 6.53 -5.76 3.62
CA THR A 64 7.86 -6.30 3.28
C THR A 64 8.45 -5.58 2.07
N ILE A 65 9.77 -5.68 1.90
CA ILE A 65 10.45 -5.18 0.70
C ILE A 65 10.37 -6.27 -0.39
N VAL A 66 9.99 -5.87 -1.60
CA VAL A 66 9.99 -6.75 -2.78
C VAL A 66 11.10 -6.30 -3.71
N VAL A 67 12.01 -7.20 -4.04
CA VAL A 67 13.11 -6.96 -4.98
C VAL A 67 12.70 -7.46 -6.36
N ASN A 68 12.89 -6.65 -7.40
CA ASN A 68 12.49 -6.94 -8.78
C ASN A 68 11.02 -7.42 -8.89
N PRO A 69 10.04 -6.58 -8.48
CA PRO A 69 8.64 -6.95 -8.54
C PRO A 69 8.18 -7.14 -9.98
N ASP A 70 7.38 -8.17 -10.22
CA ASP A 70 6.55 -8.33 -11.42
C ASP A 70 5.21 -7.61 -11.16
N PRO A 71 4.95 -6.44 -11.78
CA PRO A 71 3.76 -5.66 -11.48
C PRO A 71 2.46 -6.41 -11.77
N GLN A 72 2.42 -7.25 -12.80
CA GLN A 72 1.20 -7.96 -13.18
C GLN A 72 0.86 -9.02 -12.13
N LEU A 73 1.86 -9.81 -11.74
CA LEU A 73 1.70 -10.82 -10.69
C LEU A 73 1.38 -10.19 -9.32
N GLU A 74 1.96 -9.03 -9.00
CA GLU A 74 1.65 -8.32 -7.76
C GLU A 74 0.22 -7.77 -7.77
N ALA A 75 -0.28 -7.24 -8.90
CA ALA A 75 -1.66 -6.80 -9.02
C ALA A 75 -2.65 -7.96 -8.78
N GLU A 76 -2.42 -9.12 -9.39
CA GLU A 76 -3.26 -10.32 -9.21
C GLU A 76 -3.29 -10.80 -7.75
N ARG A 77 -2.13 -10.87 -7.10
CA ARG A 77 -2.02 -11.27 -5.69
C ARG A 77 -2.76 -10.30 -4.78
N ASN A 78 -2.56 -9.01 -5.01
CA ASN A 78 -3.19 -7.96 -4.23
C ASN A 78 -4.71 -7.96 -4.41
N TRP A 79 -5.19 -8.28 -5.61
CA TRP A 79 -6.62 -8.44 -5.90
C TRP A 79 -7.29 -9.48 -4.99
N ASN A 80 -6.64 -10.62 -4.77
CA ASN A 80 -7.15 -11.66 -3.86
C ASN A 80 -7.23 -11.19 -2.40
N VAL A 81 -6.40 -10.22 -2.01
CA VAL A 81 -6.42 -9.65 -0.65
C VAL A 81 -7.57 -8.67 -0.48
N VAL A 82 -7.87 -7.84 -1.47
CA VAL A 82 -8.79 -6.69 -1.33
C VAL A 82 -10.27 -7.04 -1.48
N GLN A 83 -10.61 -8.09 -2.22
CA GLN A 83 -12.01 -8.46 -2.48
C GLN A 83 -12.85 -8.63 -1.20
N PRO A 84 -12.40 -9.35 -0.15
CA PRO A 84 -13.16 -9.49 1.09
C PRO A 84 -13.41 -8.16 1.79
N PHE A 85 -12.49 -7.19 1.68
CA PHE A 85 -12.63 -5.89 2.31
C PHE A 85 -13.67 -5.02 1.61
N MET A 86 -13.72 -5.05 0.28
CA MET A 86 -14.77 -4.37 -0.49
C MET A 86 -16.14 -4.96 -0.16
N GLN A 87 -16.26 -6.29 -0.12
CA GLN A 87 -17.48 -7.00 0.27
C GLN A 87 -17.96 -6.61 1.68
N ARG A 88 -17.04 -6.61 2.67
CA ARG A 88 -17.36 -6.21 4.06
C ARG A 88 -17.78 -4.74 4.16
N THR A 89 -17.13 -3.87 3.40
CA THR A 89 -17.43 -2.43 3.40
C THR A 89 -18.83 -2.16 2.84
N CYS A 90 -19.16 -2.78 1.70
CA CYS A 90 -20.44 -2.53 1.04
C CYS A 90 -21.62 -3.33 1.58
N LYS A 91 -21.36 -4.44 2.29
CA LYS A 91 -22.40 -5.39 2.75
C LYS A 91 -23.37 -5.79 1.63
N GLY A 92 -22.85 -5.86 0.40
CA GLY A 92 -23.65 -5.92 -0.82
C GLY A 92 -22.78 -5.76 -2.07
N PRO A 93 -23.41 -5.55 -3.24
CA PRO A 93 -22.68 -5.39 -4.50
C PRO A 93 -21.79 -4.15 -4.48
N PHE A 94 -20.70 -4.23 -5.23
CA PHE A 94 -19.77 -3.14 -5.44
C PHE A 94 -19.29 -3.12 -6.89
N VAL A 95 -18.98 -1.92 -7.37
CA VAL A 95 -18.30 -1.71 -8.66
C VAL A 95 -16.96 -1.04 -8.42
N VAL A 96 -15.93 -1.58 -9.06
CA VAL A 96 -14.59 -0.98 -9.06
C VAL A 96 -14.55 0.13 -10.11
N LEU A 97 -14.21 1.33 -9.67
CA LEU A 97 -14.12 2.54 -10.48
C LEU A 97 -12.68 2.82 -10.92
N GLU A 98 -11.71 2.42 -10.11
CA GLU A 98 -10.28 2.58 -10.35
C GLU A 98 -9.53 1.41 -9.72
N ASN A 99 -8.56 0.85 -10.44
CA ASN A 99 -7.72 -0.24 -9.96
C ASN A 99 -6.33 -0.06 -10.57
N ASN A 100 -5.41 0.45 -9.76
CA ASN A 100 -4.05 0.70 -10.21
C ASN A 100 -3.06 0.41 -9.09
N LEU A 101 -1.87 0.05 -9.53
CA LEU A 101 -0.71 -0.03 -8.69
C LEU A 101 -0.25 1.39 -8.32
N ALA A 102 -0.27 1.73 -7.03
CA ALA A 102 0.19 3.02 -6.49
C ALA A 102 1.71 3.18 -6.60
N ASP A 103 2.41 2.04 -6.56
CA ASP A 103 3.79 1.83 -6.98
C ASP A 103 3.85 0.44 -7.64
N LYS A 104 5.03 -0.06 -8.02
CA LYS A 104 5.16 -1.39 -8.66
C LYS A 104 4.67 -2.60 -7.84
N VAL A 105 4.21 -2.41 -6.60
CA VAL A 105 3.87 -3.45 -5.62
C VAL A 105 2.54 -3.20 -4.91
N ASN A 106 2.24 -1.97 -4.50
CA ASN A 106 1.09 -1.64 -3.66
C ASN A 106 -0.15 -1.31 -4.52
N LEU A 107 -1.32 -1.80 -4.11
CA LEU A 107 -2.55 -1.65 -4.90
C LEU A 107 -3.47 -0.59 -4.30
N PHE A 108 -3.90 0.35 -5.15
CA PHE A 108 -4.95 1.31 -4.87
C PHE A 108 -6.21 0.95 -5.66
N ILE A 109 -7.35 1.02 -4.98
CA ILE A 109 -8.67 0.82 -5.56
C ILE A 109 -9.60 1.95 -5.13
N ARG A 110 -10.37 2.48 -6.09
CA ARG A 110 -11.59 3.24 -5.82
C ARG A 110 -12.79 2.39 -6.21
N PHE A 111 -13.77 2.26 -5.33
CA PHE A 111 -14.95 1.43 -5.55
C PHE A 111 -16.21 2.09 -4.98
N ARG A 112 -17.37 1.74 -5.53
CA ARG A 112 -18.69 2.23 -5.11
C ARG A 112 -19.56 1.09 -4.63
N CYS A 113 -20.27 1.28 -3.52
CA CYS A 113 -21.24 0.33 -2.98
C CYS A 113 -22.65 0.55 -3.57
N GLY A 114 -23.44 -0.52 -3.66
CA GLY A 114 -24.85 -0.43 -4.09
C GLY A 114 -25.06 -0.18 -5.58
N ALA A 115 -24.05 -0.54 -6.38
CA ALA A 115 -24.13 -0.53 -7.84
C ALA A 115 -24.93 -1.73 -8.38
#